data_AF-A0A2A5BCA6-F1
#
_entry.id   AF-A0A2A5BCA6-F1
#
_cell.length_a   1.000
_cell.length_b   1.000
_cell.length_c   1.000
_cell.angle_alpha   90.00
_cell.angle_beta   90.00
_cell.angle_gamma   90.00
#
_symmetry.space_group_name_H-M   'P 1'
#
loop_
_entity.id
_entity.type
_entity.pdbx_description
1 polymer ?
#
loop_
_entity_poly.entity_id
_entity_poly.type
_entity_poly.pdbx_seq_one_letter_code
_entity_poly.pdbx_strand_id
1 'polypeptide(L)'
;MKLIRLNFPFVVLFAVLVSVTQVRADSFDDAVNHYLQGFGACQGANDFLKAGNTAEAQQQLDLYLKFLTEAETLDPSILQSTLRDMDGNLKFCRRVATNIEVKQA
;
A
#
# COMPACT_ATOMS: atom_id res chain seq x y z
N MET A 1 41.12 55.99 17.57
CA MET A 1 40.02 56.22 16.60
C MET A 1 39.96 54.99 15.69
N LYS A 2 38.96 54.10 15.81
CA LYS A 2 37.68 54.05 15.03
C LYS A 2 37.97 54.00 13.52
N LEU A 3 37.55 53.01 12.72
CA LEU A 3 36.26 52.29 12.71
C LEU A 3 36.34 50.88 12.10
N ILE A 4 35.61 49.95 12.73
CA ILE A 4 35.04 48.75 12.12
C ILE A 4 33.94 49.19 11.13
N ARG A 5 33.87 48.59 9.94
CA ARG A 5 32.65 48.52 9.13
C ARG A 5 32.47 47.11 8.56
N LEU A 6 31.59 46.33 9.20
CA LEU A 6 30.81 45.27 8.56
C LEU A 6 29.82 45.92 7.57
N ASN A 7 29.61 45.31 6.40
CA ASN A 7 28.32 45.17 5.69
C ASN A 7 28.52 44.87 4.19
N PHE A 8 28.24 43.66 3.72
CA PHE A 8 26.99 43.32 3.00
C PHE A 8 26.97 41.80 2.73
N PRO A 9 25.78 41.18 2.73
CA PRO A 9 25.58 39.84 3.24
C PRO A 9 25.70 38.78 2.15
N PHE A 10 26.37 37.68 2.48
CA PHE A 10 26.13 36.38 1.88
C PHE A 10 24.66 36.00 2.12
N VAL A 11 23.78 36.29 1.17
CA VAL A 11 22.46 35.66 1.09
C VAL A 11 22.40 34.94 -0.24
N VAL A 12 23.05 33.78 -0.28
CA VAL A 12 22.81 32.76 -1.29
C VAL A 12 21.45 32.15 -0.94
N LEU A 13 20.38 32.73 -1.47
CA LEU A 13 19.02 32.23 -1.33
C LEU A 13 18.83 31.05 -2.29
N PHE A 14 19.40 29.89 -1.96
CA PHE A 14 18.92 28.62 -2.51
C PHE A 14 17.66 28.25 -1.73
N ALA A 15 16.49 28.65 -2.26
CA ALA A 15 15.22 28.13 -1.78
C ALA A 15 15.17 26.63 -2.12
N VAL A 16 15.47 25.82 -1.12
CA VAL A 16 15.39 24.36 -1.14
C VAL A 16 13.93 23.96 -1.39
N LEU A 17 13.60 23.55 -2.61
CA LEU A 17 12.35 22.85 -2.95
C LEU A 17 12.44 21.38 -2.46
N VAL A 18 12.64 21.22 -1.15
CA VAL A 18 12.79 19.94 -0.41
C VAL A 18 11.57 19.03 -0.47
N SER A 19 10.42 19.42 0.07
CA SER A 19 9.92 18.52 1.14
C SER A 19 8.60 17.78 0.96
N VAL A 20 8.12 17.47 -0.26
CA VAL A 20 6.80 16.78 -0.41
C VAL A 20 6.92 15.30 -0.82
N THR A 21 8.05 14.88 -1.39
CA THR A 21 8.20 13.49 -1.89
C THR A 21 8.52 12.47 -0.80
N GLN A 22 9.14 12.87 0.31
CA GLN A 22 9.61 11.93 1.33
C GLN A 22 8.47 11.29 2.14
N VAL A 23 7.47 12.08 2.56
CA VAL A 23 6.34 11.57 3.37
C VAL A 23 5.52 10.51 2.64
N ARG A 24 5.42 10.60 1.31
CA ARG A 24 4.63 9.67 0.49
C ARG A 24 5.31 8.31 0.30
N ALA A 25 6.64 8.27 0.24
CA ALA A 25 7.36 7.00 0.14
C ALA A 25 7.16 6.17 1.41
N ASP A 26 7.24 6.82 2.58
CA ASP A 26 7.05 6.19 3.87
C ASP A 26 5.63 5.62 4.02
N SER A 27 4.59 6.40 3.66
CA SER A 27 3.18 5.94 3.73
C SER A 27 2.88 4.80 2.76
N PHE A 28 3.46 4.83 1.55
CA PHE A 28 3.25 3.79 0.57
C PHE A 28 3.91 2.48 0.98
N ASP A 29 5.14 2.52 1.52
CA ASP A 29 5.82 1.32 1.99
C ASP A 29 5.12 0.69 3.19
N ASP A 30 4.61 1.50 4.12
CA ASP A 30 3.77 1.04 5.23
C ASP A 30 2.48 0.38 4.72
N ALA A 31 1.80 1.01 3.77
CA ALA A 31 0.61 0.45 3.13
C ALA A 31 0.90 -0.90 2.48
N VAL A 32 1.98 -1.02 1.71
CA VAL A 32 2.34 -2.29 1.05
C VAL A 32 2.70 -3.36 2.07
N ASN A 33 3.47 -3.02 3.12
CA ASN A 33 3.82 -3.99 4.16
C ASN A 33 2.58 -4.48 4.93
N HIS A 34 1.59 -3.60 5.14
CA HIS A 34 0.31 -3.98 5.74
C HIS A 34 -0.52 -4.87 4.80
N TYR A 35 -0.62 -4.49 3.52
CA TYR A 35 -1.31 -5.27 2.48
C TYR A 35 -0.75 -6.70 2.36
N LEU A 36 0.58 -6.86 2.38
CA LEU A 36 1.21 -8.17 2.20
C LEU A 36 0.84 -9.18 3.32
N GLN A 37 0.46 -8.71 4.50
CA GLN A 37 -0.10 -9.57 5.55
C GLN A 37 -1.44 -10.16 5.12
N GLY A 38 -2.29 -9.36 4.48
CA GLY A 38 -3.57 -9.81 3.90
C GLY A 38 -3.43 -10.64 2.63
N PHE A 39 -2.39 -10.40 1.83
CA PHE A 39 -2.16 -11.14 0.59
C PHE A 39 -1.98 -12.65 0.85
N GLY A 40 -1.30 -13.02 1.93
CA GLY A 40 -1.20 -14.42 2.37
C GLY A 40 -2.56 -15.06 2.66
N ALA A 41 -3.50 -14.31 3.26
CA ALA A 41 -4.87 -14.78 3.49
C ALA A 41 -5.60 -15.03 2.17
N CYS A 42 -5.47 -14.14 1.18
CA CYS A 42 -6.03 -14.34 -0.15
C CYS A 42 -5.45 -15.58 -0.87
N GLN A 43 -4.16 -15.87 -0.72
CA GLN A 43 -3.56 -17.12 -1.21
C GLN A 43 -4.19 -18.34 -0.52
N GLY A 44 -4.34 -18.29 0.80
CA GLY A 44 -5.03 -19.32 1.58
C GLY A 44 -6.49 -19.51 1.14
N ALA A 45 -7.21 -18.41 0.86
CA ALA A 45 -8.58 -18.46 0.36
C ALA A 45 -8.68 -19.25 -0.94
N ASN A 46 -7.76 -19.01 -1.88
CA ASN A 46 -7.68 -19.76 -3.13
C ASN A 46 -7.38 -21.25 -2.92
N ASP A 47 -6.54 -21.59 -1.95
CA ASP A 47 -6.20 -22.98 -1.66
C ASP A 47 -7.37 -23.74 -1.01
N PHE A 48 -8.08 -23.12 -0.06
CA PHE A 48 -9.33 -23.68 0.47
C PHE A 48 -10.40 -23.83 -0.62
N LEU A 49 -10.50 -22.85 -1.52
CA LEU A 49 -11.43 -22.91 -2.63
C LEU A 49 -11.17 -24.10 -3.57
N LYS A 50 -9.90 -24.37 -3.88
CA LYS A 50 -9.48 -25.53 -4.68
C LYS A 50 -9.76 -26.85 -3.97
N ALA A 51 -9.66 -26.87 -2.64
CA ALA A 51 -10.02 -28.00 -1.81
C ALA A 51 -11.55 -28.19 -1.66
N GLY A 52 -12.36 -27.31 -2.26
CA GLY A 52 -13.82 -27.35 -2.15
C GLY A 52 -14.36 -26.82 -0.82
N ASN A 53 -13.51 -26.20 0.00
CA ASN A 53 -13.89 -25.65 1.29
C ASN A 53 -14.25 -24.17 1.16
N THR A 54 -15.47 -23.90 0.70
CA THR A 54 -15.94 -22.54 0.41
C THR A 54 -16.11 -21.68 1.67
N ALA A 55 -16.39 -22.27 2.83
CA ALA A 55 -16.57 -21.54 4.08
C ALA A 55 -15.24 -20.96 4.59
N GLU A 56 -14.20 -21.79 4.67
CA GLU A 56 -12.86 -21.35 5.07
C GLU A 56 -12.25 -20.41 4.02
N ALA A 57 -12.55 -20.63 2.73
CA ALA A 57 -12.16 -19.70 1.68
C ALA A 57 -12.76 -18.30 1.90
N GLN A 58 -14.04 -18.21 2.30
CA GLN A 58 -14.68 -16.94 2.63
C GLN A 58 -14.04 -16.27 3.84
N GLN A 59 -13.77 -17.01 4.92
CA GLN A 59 -13.14 -16.45 6.12
C GLN A 59 -11.77 -15.83 5.82
N GLN A 60 -10.98 -16.49 4.96
CA GLN A 60 -9.69 -15.98 4.52
C GLN A 60 -9.82 -14.77 3.59
N LEU A 61 -10.85 -14.76 2.72
CA LEU A 61 -11.15 -13.60 1.88
C LEU A 61 -11.53 -12.38 2.73
N ASP A 62 -12.35 -12.55 3.78
CA ASP A 62 -12.73 -11.47 4.69
C ASP A 62 -11.50 -10.88 5.40
N LEU A 63 -10.55 -11.74 5.80
CA LEU A 63 -9.29 -11.30 6.39
C LEU A 63 -8.45 -10.49 5.39
N TYR A 64 -8.34 -10.95 4.14
CA TYR A 64 -7.70 -10.20 3.07
C TYR A 64 -8.32 -8.81 2.87
N LEU A 65 -9.66 -8.73 2.80
CA LEU A 65 -10.37 -7.47 2.60
C LEU A 65 -10.16 -6.47 3.73
N LYS A 66 -10.05 -6.97 4.97
CA LYS A 66 -9.70 -6.15 6.14
C LYS A 66 -8.33 -5.48 5.95
N PHE A 67 -7.29 -6.27 5.68
CA PHE A 67 -5.94 -5.74 5.47
C PHE A 67 -5.85 -4.79 4.26
N LEU A 68 -6.58 -5.08 3.17
CA LEU A 68 -6.63 -4.22 2.00
C LEU A 68 -7.23 -2.84 2.35
N THR A 69 -8.35 -2.82 3.06
CA THR A 69 -9.02 -1.58 3.49
C THR A 69 -8.13 -0.75 4.42
N GLU A 70 -7.46 -1.42 5.36
CA GLU A 70 -6.52 -0.76 6.27
C GLU A 70 -5.30 -0.21 5.51
N ALA A 71 -4.77 -0.93 4.53
CA ALA A 71 -3.67 -0.47 3.70
C ALA A 71 -4.08 0.72 2.79
N GLU A 72 -5.29 0.71 2.25
CA GLU A 72 -5.83 1.85 1.48
C GLU A 72 -5.96 3.11 2.35
N THR A 73 -6.27 2.95 3.64
CA THR A 73 -6.32 4.07 4.60
C THR A 73 -4.94 4.68 4.84
N LEU A 74 -3.87 3.87 4.80
CA LEU A 74 -2.49 4.34 4.91
C LEU A 74 -2.02 5.06 3.64
N ASP A 75 -2.25 4.47 2.47
CA ASP A 75 -1.99 5.11 1.19
C ASP A 75 -2.94 4.58 0.10
N PRO A 76 -3.90 5.38 -0.41
CA PRO A 76 -4.89 4.93 -1.38
C PRO A 76 -4.29 4.61 -2.76
N SER A 77 -3.06 5.07 -3.04
CA SER A 77 -2.41 4.75 -4.32
C SER A 77 -2.00 3.27 -4.44
N ILE A 78 -2.06 2.51 -3.35
CA ILE A 78 -1.84 1.06 -3.36
C ILE A 78 -2.78 0.33 -4.33
N LEU A 79 -4.02 0.81 -4.51
CA LEU A 79 -5.02 0.17 -5.38
C LEU A 79 -4.73 0.28 -6.88
N GLN A 80 -3.85 1.22 -7.27
CA GLN A 80 -3.53 1.51 -8.67
C GLN A 80 -2.02 1.42 -8.97
N SER A 81 -1.22 1.00 -7.99
CA SER A 81 0.23 0.93 -8.12
C SER A 81 0.66 -0.33 -8.87
N THR A 82 1.69 -0.19 -9.71
CA THR A 82 2.41 -1.31 -10.35
C THR A 82 3.69 -1.67 -9.59
N LEU A 83 4.04 -0.91 -8.54
CA LEU A 83 5.22 -1.17 -7.73
C LEU A 83 5.01 -2.43 -6.88
N ARG A 84 6.11 -3.14 -6.57
CA ARG A 84 6.12 -4.29 -5.64
C ARG A 84 5.02 -5.33 -5.96
N ASP A 85 4.77 -5.54 -7.26
CA ASP A 85 3.78 -6.48 -7.81
C ASP A 85 2.31 -6.23 -7.39
N MET A 86 1.99 -5.03 -6.89
CA MET A 86 0.66 -4.69 -6.37
C MET A 86 -0.47 -4.95 -7.37
N ASP A 87 -0.37 -4.44 -8.60
CA ASP A 87 -1.38 -4.67 -9.64
C ASP A 87 -1.65 -6.16 -9.90
N GLY A 88 -0.60 -6.98 -9.97
CA GLY A 88 -0.72 -8.42 -10.16
C GLY A 88 -1.41 -9.11 -8.99
N ASN A 89 -1.01 -8.77 -7.77
CA ASN A 89 -1.55 -9.35 -6.55
C ASN A 89 -3.03 -8.96 -6.34
N LEU A 90 -3.39 -7.70 -6.59
CA LEU A 90 -4.78 -7.22 -6.54
C LEU A 90 -5.66 -7.92 -7.58
N LYS A 91 -5.17 -8.09 -8.82
CA LYS A 91 -5.89 -8.83 -9.86
C LYS A 91 -6.08 -10.30 -9.50
N PHE A 92 -5.06 -10.94 -8.91
CA PHE A 92 -5.16 -12.31 -8.41
C PHE A 92 -6.28 -12.41 -7.37
N CYS A 93 -6.26 -11.58 -6.33
CA CYS A 93 -7.24 -11.65 -5.24
C CYS A 93 -8.65 -11.30 -5.69
N ARG A 94 -8.82 -10.37 -6.65
CA ARG A 94 -10.12 -10.09 -7.26
C ARG A 94 -10.71 -11.33 -7.93
N ARG A 95 -9.88 -12.11 -8.65
CA ARG A 95 -10.32 -13.37 -9.26
C ARG A 95 -10.72 -14.41 -8.21
N VAL A 96 -9.96 -14.50 -7.12
CA VAL A 96 -10.28 -15.41 -6.01
C VAL A 96 -11.64 -15.05 -5.41
N ALA A 97 -11.89 -13.77 -5.13
CA ALA A 97 -13.17 -13.27 -4.64
C ALA A 97 -14.34 -13.65 -5.56
N THR A 98 -14.23 -13.35 -6.86
CA THR A 98 -15.24 -13.73 -7.85
C THR A 98 -15.48 -15.24 -7.90
N ASN A 99 -14.44 -16.05 -7.82
CA ASN A 99 -14.60 -17.51 -7.83
C ASN A 99 -15.29 -18.04 -6.57
N ILE A 100 -15.10 -17.40 -5.42
CA ILE A 100 -15.81 -17.71 -4.18
C ILE A 100 -17.30 -17.36 -4.34
N GLU A 101 -17.62 -16.15 -4.79
CA GLU A 101 -18.99 -15.69 -5.05
C GLU A 101 -19.75 -16.66 -5.97
N VAL A 102 -19.12 -17.06 -7.09
CA VAL A 102 -19.74 -17.99 -8.07
C VAL A 102 -19.98 -19.38 -7.47
N LYS A 103 -19.18 -19.84 -6.51
CA LYS A 103 -19.38 -21.14 -5.85
C LYS A 103 -20.42 -21.10 -4.72
N GLN A 104 -20.80 -19.91 -4.26
CA GLN A 104 -21.81 -19.71 -3.22
C GLN A 104 -23.21 -19.43 -3.78
N ALA A 105 -23.29 -18.98 -5.04
CA ALA A 105 -24.54 -18.75 -5.77
C ALA A 105 -25.21 -20.06 -6.21
#